data_AF-A0A1G7P704-F1
#
_entry.id   AF-A0A1G7P704-F1
#
_cell.length_a   1.000
_cell.length_b   1.000
_cell.length_c   1.000
_cell.angle_alpha   90.00
_cell.angle_beta   90.00
_cell.angle_gamma   90.00
#
_symmetry.space_group_name_H-M   'P 1'
#
loop_
_entity.id
_entity.type
_entity.pdbx_description
1 polymer ?
#
loop_
_entity_poly.entity_id
_entity_poly.type
_entity_poly.pdbx_seq_one_letter_code
_entity_poly.pdbx_strand_id
1 'polypeptide(L)'
;MTQTGPVVIVIESNATRAELYELWLEECAVRIASTKRQVAEEFDEAVDVVVLSEGFGDGAAPTVLEKIRSHSGYCEVVTTTADRNRVFPDLDVDHHLTKPVFEDELRSLVDRLARRSRYRAAVIEYYRRTTQLASAEVGVAAGESEGEDCTALERRVRALKRRLKRLQQGMDIDDIRAVLDSISQDRKPEPESDDESKYAPDKCVNCSRQWGVGPGDDPSRGYKRLGSYVWRCTGCGHVQMQTDPSHQRLAPYR
;
A
#
# COMPACT_ATOMS: atom_id res chain seq x y z
N MET A 1 11.34 26.69 14.29
CA MET A 1 10.34 25.75 14.84
C MET A 1 10.14 24.67 13.80
N THR A 2 10.66 23.46 14.02
CA THR A 2 10.58 22.38 13.04
C THR A 2 9.14 21.89 12.95
N GLN A 3 8.50 22.08 11.79
CA GLN A 3 7.22 21.47 11.44
C GLN A 3 7.31 19.95 11.71
N THR A 4 6.67 19.49 12.78
CA THR A 4 6.67 18.06 13.18
C THR A 4 5.23 17.52 13.32
N GLY A 5 4.22 18.37 13.15
CA GLY A 5 2.80 18.00 13.17
C GLY A 5 2.38 17.21 11.92
N PRO A 6 1.22 16.53 11.95
CA PRO A 6 0.59 15.92 10.78
C PRO A 6 0.51 16.86 9.59
N VAL A 7 0.76 16.38 8.37
CA VAL A 7 0.48 17.12 7.15
C VAL A 7 -0.90 16.73 6.66
N VAL A 8 -1.78 17.72 6.50
CA VAL A 8 -3.17 17.50 6.10
C VAL A 8 -3.44 18.33 4.86
N ILE A 9 -4.08 17.76 3.84
CA ILE A 9 -4.59 18.52 2.69
C ILE A 9 -6.11 18.59 2.74
N VAL A 10 -6.65 19.81 2.68
CA VAL A 10 -8.09 20.07 2.59
C VAL A 10 -8.44 20.36 1.14
N ILE A 11 -9.21 19.46 0.53
CA ILE A 11 -9.66 19.54 -0.87
C ILE A 11 -11.12 19.95 -0.90
N GLU A 12 -11.36 21.25 -1.03
CA GLU A 12 -12.68 21.86 -0.87
C GLU A 12 -12.84 23.08 -1.79
N SER A 13 -13.93 23.10 -2.57
CA SER A 13 -14.23 24.19 -3.52
C SER A 13 -14.83 25.42 -2.86
N ASN A 14 -15.40 25.28 -1.66
CA ASN A 14 -15.88 26.42 -0.86
C ASN A 14 -14.74 26.99 0.01
N ALA A 15 -14.22 28.16 -0.35
CA ALA A 15 -13.10 28.80 0.34
C ALA A 15 -13.33 28.99 1.84
N THR A 16 -14.49 29.52 2.23
CA THR A 16 -14.83 29.76 3.65
C THR A 16 -14.80 28.46 4.47
N ARG A 17 -15.26 27.34 3.89
CA ARG A 17 -15.21 26.04 4.57
C ARG A 17 -13.79 25.48 4.64
N ALA A 18 -12.98 25.69 3.60
CA ALA A 18 -11.58 25.28 3.61
C ALA A 18 -10.79 26.02 4.70
N GLU A 19 -10.95 27.35 4.78
CA GLU A 19 -10.36 28.20 5.82
C GLU A 19 -10.83 27.81 7.23
N LEU A 20 -12.12 27.47 7.38
CA LEU A 20 -12.65 27.01 8.67
C LEU A 20 -12.01 25.68 9.12
N TYR A 21 -11.83 24.73 8.21
CA TYR A 21 -11.17 23.47 8.53
C TYR A 21 -9.68 23.65 8.84
N GLU A 22 -9.01 24.56 8.13
CA GLU A 22 -7.63 24.94 8.45
C GLU A 22 -7.52 25.52 9.86
N LEU A 23 -8.43 26.43 10.24
CA LEU A 23 -8.49 27.01 11.58
C LEU A 23 -8.67 25.93 12.67
N TRP A 24 -9.54 24.96 12.45
CA TRP A 24 -9.79 23.85 13.39
C TRP A 24 -8.63 22.86 13.52
N LEU A 25 -7.74 22.83 12.53
CA LEU A 25 -6.60 21.92 12.45
C LEU A 25 -5.27 22.64 12.68
N GLU A 26 -5.25 23.67 13.54
CA GLU A 26 -4.08 24.49 13.83
C GLU A 26 -2.84 23.72 14.33
N GLU A 27 -3.04 22.52 14.90
CA GLU A 27 -1.95 21.62 15.33
C GLU A 27 -1.29 20.86 14.16
N CYS A 28 -1.88 20.93 12.96
CA CYS A 28 -1.42 20.29 11.74
C CYS A 28 -0.78 21.31 10.78
N ALA A 29 0.09 20.82 9.90
CA ALA A 29 0.51 21.55 8.72
C ALA A 29 -0.56 21.37 7.62
N VAL A 30 -1.51 22.29 7.57
CA VAL A 30 -2.62 22.23 6.61
C VAL A 30 -2.21 22.84 5.27
N ARG A 31 -2.57 22.17 4.18
CA ARG A 31 -2.51 22.67 2.79
C ARG A 31 -3.94 22.75 2.25
N ILE A 32 -4.27 23.80 1.50
CA ILE A 32 -5.60 23.96 0.90
C ILE A 32 -5.51 23.82 -0.61
N ALA A 33 -6.39 22.99 -1.17
CA ALA A 33 -6.58 22.87 -2.61
C ALA A 33 -8.05 23.06 -2.98
N SER A 34 -8.36 24.16 -3.68
CA SER A 34 -9.72 24.47 -4.13
C SER A 34 -9.97 24.13 -5.60
N THR A 35 -8.92 23.75 -6.34
CA THR A 35 -8.96 23.38 -7.76
C THR A 35 -8.16 22.12 -8.03
N LYS A 36 -8.48 21.39 -9.12
CA LYS A 36 -7.72 20.20 -9.55
C LYS A 36 -6.22 20.47 -9.73
N ARG A 37 -5.86 21.68 -10.17
CA ARG A 37 -4.46 22.08 -10.36
C ARG A 37 -3.75 22.19 -9.00
N GLN A 38 -4.36 22.88 -8.04
CA GLN A 38 -3.82 22.98 -6.69
C GLN A 38 -3.70 21.61 -6.01
N VAL A 39 -4.63 20.68 -6.25
CA VAL A 39 -4.48 19.31 -5.75
C VAL A 39 -3.17 18.70 -6.25
N ALA A 40 -2.83 18.86 -7.52
CA ALA A 40 -1.58 18.32 -8.07
C ALA A 40 -0.32 19.08 -7.60
N GLU A 41 -0.46 20.37 -7.23
CA GLU A 41 0.65 21.20 -6.74
C GLU A 41 0.95 20.95 -5.25
N GLU A 42 -0.10 20.72 -4.45
CA GLU A 42 -0.02 20.63 -2.98
C GLU A 42 0.05 19.19 -2.46
N PHE A 43 -0.28 18.20 -3.27
CA PHE A 43 -0.28 16.80 -2.86
C PHE A 43 1.08 16.13 -3.13
N ASP A 44 1.65 15.53 -2.09
CA ASP A 44 2.90 14.76 -2.14
C ASP A 44 2.87 13.60 -1.13
N GLU A 45 3.94 12.80 -1.10
CA GLU A 45 4.09 11.67 -0.18
C GLU A 45 4.17 12.07 1.30
N ALA A 46 4.31 13.37 1.62
CA ALA A 46 4.37 13.84 3.00
C ALA A 46 2.99 14.01 3.62
N VAL A 47 1.91 14.03 2.82
CA VAL A 47 0.53 14.13 3.29
C VAL A 47 0.14 12.89 4.09
N ASP A 48 -0.22 13.09 5.36
CA ASP A 48 -0.70 12.03 6.25
C ASP A 48 -2.22 11.82 6.09
N VAL A 49 -2.98 12.90 5.90
CA VAL A 49 -4.46 12.86 5.80
C VAL A 49 -4.98 13.77 4.69
N VAL A 50 -5.95 13.29 3.92
CA VAL A 50 -6.72 14.06 2.94
C VAL A 50 -8.14 14.26 3.46
N VAL A 51 -8.60 15.51 3.50
CA VAL A 51 -10.02 15.85 3.73
C VAL A 51 -10.63 16.27 2.39
N LEU A 52 -11.38 15.37 1.75
CA LEU A 52 -11.95 15.56 0.41
C LEU A 52 -13.45 15.86 0.49
N SER A 53 -13.90 16.97 -0.10
CA SER A 53 -15.34 17.22 -0.28
C SER A 53 -15.91 16.38 -1.42
N GLU A 54 -17.00 15.65 -1.20
CA GLU A 54 -17.67 14.88 -2.28
C GLU A 54 -18.06 15.81 -3.44
N GLY A 55 -18.52 17.02 -3.13
CA GLY A 55 -18.92 18.03 -4.10
C GLY A 55 -17.77 18.79 -4.75
N PHE A 56 -16.51 18.36 -4.54
CA PHE A 56 -15.35 19.07 -5.06
C PHE A 56 -15.36 19.13 -6.59
N GLY A 57 -15.12 20.33 -7.13
CA GLY A 57 -14.85 20.59 -8.54
C GLY A 57 -15.91 20.05 -9.50
N ASP A 58 -17.19 20.17 -9.15
CA ASP A 58 -18.35 19.74 -9.94
C ASP A 58 -18.27 18.26 -10.38
N GLY A 59 -18.00 17.37 -9.43
CA GLY A 59 -17.89 15.92 -9.67
C GLY A 59 -16.47 15.44 -9.92
N ALA A 60 -15.47 16.24 -9.55
CA ALA A 60 -14.06 15.89 -9.67
C ALA A 60 -13.53 14.93 -8.60
N ALA A 61 -14.25 14.80 -7.48
CA ALA A 61 -13.78 14.06 -6.32
C ALA A 61 -13.33 12.60 -6.62
N PRO A 62 -14.06 11.78 -7.40
CA PRO A 62 -13.63 10.42 -7.71
C PRO A 62 -12.29 10.38 -8.46
N THR A 63 -12.12 11.21 -9.49
CA THR A 63 -10.86 11.29 -10.25
C THR A 63 -9.70 11.79 -9.41
N VAL A 64 -9.96 12.68 -8.44
CA VAL A 64 -8.95 13.13 -7.49
C VAL A 64 -8.54 11.99 -6.55
N LEU A 65 -9.50 11.20 -6.05
CA LEU A 65 -9.21 10.07 -5.19
C LEU A 65 -8.36 9.00 -5.88
N GLU A 66 -8.68 8.66 -7.13
CA GLU A 66 -7.89 7.73 -7.94
C GLU A 66 -6.42 8.19 -8.08
N LYS A 67 -6.20 9.49 -8.26
CA LYS A 67 -4.85 10.07 -8.32
C LYS A 67 -4.13 10.00 -6.98
N ILE A 68 -4.81 10.30 -5.89
CA ILE A 68 -4.26 10.21 -4.53
C ILE A 68 -3.82 8.78 -4.21
N ARG A 69 -4.68 7.79 -4.50
CA ARG A 69 -4.41 6.37 -4.24
C ARG A 69 -3.31 5.80 -5.13
N SER A 70 -3.12 6.33 -6.34
CA SER A 70 -2.00 5.93 -7.22
C SER A 70 -0.65 6.54 -6.83
N HIS A 71 -0.63 7.66 -6.10
CA HIS A 71 0.60 8.40 -5.77
C HIS A 71 1.02 8.30 -4.30
N SER A 72 0.13 7.91 -3.40
CA SER A 72 0.44 7.77 -1.97
C SER A 72 -0.07 6.45 -1.42
N GLY A 73 0.86 5.62 -0.93
CA GLY A 73 0.50 4.32 -0.36
C GLY A 73 -0.05 4.40 1.07
N TYR A 74 0.16 5.52 1.78
CA TYR A 74 0.01 5.56 3.24
C TYR A 74 -0.89 6.66 3.77
N CYS A 75 -1.40 7.58 2.94
CA CYS A 75 -2.29 8.64 3.43
C CYS A 75 -3.70 8.08 3.68
N GLU A 76 -4.36 8.62 4.70
CA GLU A 76 -5.75 8.31 5.03
C GLU A 76 -6.67 9.37 4.41
N VAL A 77 -7.81 8.97 3.87
CA VAL A 77 -8.77 9.85 3.18
C VAL A 77 -10.08 9.89 3.95
N VAL A 78 -10.46 11.10 4.35
CA VAL A 78 -11.77 11.43 4.90
C VAL A 78 -12.58 12.17 3.86
N THR A 79 -13.79 11.69 3.55
CA THR A 79 -14.71 12.41 2.67
C THR A 79 -15.74 13.20 3.48
N THR A 80 -16.05 14.43 3.06
CA THR A 80 -17.19 15.21 3.59
C THR A 80 -18.36 15.23 2.61
N THR A 81 -19.52 14.75 3.04
CA THR A 81 -20.74 14.61 2.21
C THR A 81 -21.90 15.44 2.77
N ALA A 82 -22.78 15.94 1.91
CA ALA A 82 -24.04 16.57 2.32
C ALA A 82 -25.21 15.58 2.48
N ASP A 83 -25.06 14.35 1.99
CA ASP A 83 -26.14 13.38 1.91
C ASP A 83 -25.88 12.19 2.84
N ARG A 84 -26.73 12.02 3.86
CA ARG A 84 -26.66 10.92 4.83
C ARG A 84 -27.03 9.57 4.24
N ASN A 85 -27.74 9.55 3.11
CA ASN A 85 -28.32 8.37 2.49
C ASN A 85 -27.65 7.98 1.17
N ARG A 86 -26.76 8.83 0.63
CA ARG A 86 -25.87 8.44 -0.47
C ARG A 86 -24.70 7.66 0.10
N VAL A 87 -24.66 6.39 -0.24
CA VAL A 87 -23.39 5.70 -0.42
C VAL A 87 -22.74 6.41 -1.61
N PHE A 88 -21.83 7.35 -1.35
CA PHE A 88 -20.90 7.83 -2.38
C PHE A 88 -20.36 6.57 -3.06
N PRO A 89 -20.36 6.45 -4.41
CA PRO A 89 -20.05 5.18 -5.07
C PRO A 89 -18.78 4.61 -4.45
N ASP A 90 -18.73 3.27 -4.28
CA ASP A 90 -17.65 2.44 -3.69
C ASP A 90 -16.23 3.00 -3.88
N LEU A 91 -15.93 4.09 -3.19
CA LEU A 91 -14.69 4.84 -3.29
C LEU A 91 -13.97 4.51 -2.01
N ASP A 92 -12.78 3.94 -2.17
CA ASP A 92 -11.89 3.44 -1.13
C ASP A 92 -11.39 4.60 -0.24
N VAL A 93 -12.30 5.16 0.54
CA VAL A 93 -12.06 6.21 1.53
C VAL A 93 -12.13 5.58 2.91
N ASP A 94 -11.26 6.03 3.79
CA ASP A 94 -11.10 5.41 5.10
C ASP A 94 -12.24 5.82 6.04
N HIS A 95 -12.75 7.05 5.89
CA HIS A 95 -13.84 7.57 6.71
C HIS A 95 -14.74 8.57 5.97
N HIS A 96 -15.99 8.68 6.44
CA HIS A 96 -16.96 9.66 5.98
C HIS A 96 -17.41 10.58 7.13
N LEU A 97 -17.52 11.88 6.83
CA LEU A 97 -18.14 12.88 7.68
C LEU A 97 -19.35 13.47 6.97
N THR A 98 -20.50 13.47 7.62
CA THR A 98 -21.69 14.13 7.09
C THR A 98 -21.72 15.59 7.51
N LYS A 99 -21.95 16.49 6.56
CA LYS A 99 -22.21 17.90 6.80
C LYS A 99 -23.55 18.06 7.56
N PRO A 100 -23.64 18.98 8.55
CA PRO A 100 -22.58 19.87 9.01
C PRO A 100 -21.48 19.12 9.78
N VAL A 101 -20.22 19.41 9.44
CA VAL A 101 -19.05 18.86 10.14
C VAL A 101 -18.74 19.76 11.33
N PHE A 102 -18.45 19.14 12.47
CA PHE A 102 -18.12 19.85 13.71
C PHE A 102 -16.61 19.83 13.99
N GLU A 103 -16.12 20.85 14.68
CA GLU A 103 -14.69 21.03 15.01
C GLU A 103 -14.09 19.82 15.71
N ASP A 104 -14.67 19.42 16.85
CA ASP A 104 -14.15 18.32 17.66
C ASP A 104 -14.15 16.99 16.90
N GLU A 105 -15.15 16.77 16.04
CA GLU A 105 -15.27 15.58 15.20
C GLU A 105 -14.15 15.53 14.16
N LEU A 106 -13.95 16.63 13.42
CA LEU A 106 -12.87 16.71 12.43
C LEU A 106 -11.50 16.58 13.08
N ARG A 107 -11.24 17.33 14.16
CA ARG A 107 -9.94 17.33 14.86
C ARG A 107 -9.59 15.95 15.40
N SER A 108 -10.54 15.30 16.08
CA SER A 108 -10.31 13.97 16.66
C SER A 108 -10.10 12.90 15.59
N LEU A 109 -10.86 12.96 14.49
CA LEU A 109 -10.72 12.01 13.40
C LEU A 109 -9.39 12.18 12.66
N VAL A 110 -9.00 13.42 12.35
CA VAL A 110 -7.74 13.71 11.66
C VAL A 110 -6.54 13.30 12.52
N ASP A 111 -6.54 13.58 13.83
CA ASP A 111 -5.45 13.13 14.72
C ASP A 111 -5.32 11.60 14.73
N ARG A 112 -6.45 10.89 14.84
CA ARG A 112 -6.49 9.42 14.81
C ARG A 112 -5.91 8.87 13.50
N LEU A 113 -6.34 9.41 12.37
CA LEU A 113 -5.91 8.95 11.04
C LEU A 113 -4.45 9.31 10.74
N ALA A 114 -4.00 10.50 11.15
CA ALA A 114 -2.59 10.86 11.03
C ALA A 114 -1.68 9.89 11.81
N ARG A 115 -2.10 9.46 13.00
CA ARG A 115 -1.35 8.44 13.77
C ARG A 115 -1.29 7.11 13.02
N ARG A 116 -2.41 6.66 12.44
CA ARG A 116 -2.47 5.43 11.63
C ARG A 116 -1.54 5.50 10.42
N SER A 117 -1.66 6.56 9.61
CA SER A 117 -0.81 6.81 8.43
C SER A 117 0.68 6.75 8.79
N ARG A 118 1.09 7.50 9.83
CA ARG A 118 2.48 7.56 10.29
C ARG A 118 2.98 6.23 10.84
N TYR A 119 2.12 5.49 11.53
CA TYR A 119 2.45 4.18 12.06
C TYR A 119 2.62 3.16 10.92
N ARG A 120 1.70 3.14 9.94
CA ARG A 120 1.80 2.32 8.72
C ARG A 120 3.11 2.58 7.97
N ALA A 121 3.42 3.85 7.69
CA ALA A 121 4.65 4.23 7.02
C ALA A 121 5.90 3.78 7.80
N ALA A 122 5.89 3.91 9.13
CA ALA A 122 6.99 3.47 9.98
C ALA A 122 7.15 1.94 10.02
N VAL A 123 6.05 1.16 9.97
CA VAL A 123 6.08 -0.31 9.95
C VAL A 123 6.68 -0.79 8.63
N ILE A 124 6.23 -0.23 7.51
CA ILE A 124 6.70 -0.62 6.18
C ILE A 124 8.18 -0.29 6.02
N GLU A 125 8.60 0.92 6.41
CA GLU A 125 10.02 1.29 6.35
C GLU A 125 10.87 0.43 7.30
N TYR A 126 10.35 0.05 8.48
CA TYR A 126 11.03 -0.87 9.38
C TYR A 126 11.29 -2.23 8.73
N TYR A 127 10.30 -2.83 8.09
CA TYR A 127 10.48 -4.12 7.40
C TYR A 127 11.44 -3.98 6.22
N ARG A 128 11.29 -2.95 5.39
CA ARG A 128 12.19 -2.67 4.26
C ARG A 128 13.65 -2.58 4.71
N ARG A 129 13.93 -1.83 5.79
CA ARG A 129 15.29 -1.68 6.33
C ARG A 129 15.82 -2.94 7.01
N THR A 130 14.95 -3.72 7.64
CA THR A 130 15.36 -4.98 8.26
C THR A 130 15.73 -6.02 7.20
N THR A 131 14.99 -6.10 6.09
CA THR A 131 15.34 -6.95 4.94
C THR A 131 16.68 -6.53 4.31
N GLN A 132 16.88 -5.22 4.11
CA GLN A 132 18.15 -4.69 3.60
C GLN A 132 19.33 -5.03 4.51
N LEU A 133 19.16 -4.88 5.83
CA LEU A 133 20.19 -5.24 6.80
C LEU A 133 20.54 -6.73 6.74
N ALA A 134 19.53 -7.61 6.70
CA ALA A 134 19.76 -9.05 6.61
C ALA A 134 20.51 -9.44 5.33
N SER A 135 20.17 -8.84 4.18
CA SER A 135 20.90 -9.07 2.92
C SER A 135 22.34 -8.56 2.98
N ALA A 136 22.57 -7.39 3.59
CA ALA A 136 23.91 -6.82 3.75
C ALA A 136 24.78 -7.67 4.69
N GLU A 137 24.23 -8.19 5.79
CA GLU A 137 24.95 -9.09 6.72
C GLU A 137 25.42 -10.38 6.02
N VAL A 138 24.60 -10.94 5.12
CA VAL A 138 24.97 -12.12 4.32
C VAL A 138 26.09 -11.80 3.31
N GLY A 139 26.03 -10.66 2.62
CA GLY A 139 27.08 -10.23 1.68
C GLY A 139 28.41 -9.95 2.35
N VAL A 140 28.38 -9.30 3.52
CA VAL A 140 29.58 -9.07 4.36
C VAL A 140 30.19 -10.40 4.82
N ALA A 141 29.37 -11.36 5.25
CA ALA A 141 29.83 -12.70 5.62
C ALA A 141 30.47 -13.45 4.44
N ALA A 142 30.07 -13.15 3.20
CA ALA A 142 30.65 -13.71 1.97
C ALA A 142 31.92 -12.97 1.48
N GLY A 143 32.36 -11.91 2.17
CA GLY A 143 33.56 -11.14 1.82
C GLY A 143 33.36 -10.10 0.71
N GLU A 144 32.11 -9.84 0.31
CA GLU A 144 31.74 -8.83 -0.69
C GLU A 144 31.57 -7.47 0.01
N SER A 145 32.64 -6.69 0.12
CA SER A 145 32.60 -5.39 0.81
C SER A 145 32.41 -4.21 -0.15
N GLU A 146 31.21 -4.06 -0.70
CA GLU A 146 30.74 -2.82 -1.36
C GLU A 146 29.27 -2.47 -1.00
N GLY A 147 28.82 -2.82 0.21
CA GLY A 147 27.46 -2.54 0.69
C GLY A 147 27.32 -1.26 1.56
N GLU A 148 26.11 -0.71 1.65
CA GLU A 148 25.72 0.29 2.66
C GLU A 148 26.22 -0.15 4.06
N ASP A 149 26.86 0.75 4.82
CA ASP A 149 27.40 0.46 6.15
C ASP A 149 26.34 -0.21 7.05
N CYS A 150 26.51 -1.50 7.35
CA CYS A 150 25.61 -2.28 8.21
C CYS A 150 25.34 -1.56 9.54
N THR A 151 26.36 -0.87 10.09
CA THR A 151 26.23 -0.07 11.32
C THR A 151 25.23 1.08 11.15
N ALA A 152 25.19 1.72 9.98
CA ALA A 152 24.23 2.76 9.65
C ALA A 152 22.81 2.20 9.51
N LEU A 153 22.64 1.05 8.83
CA LEU A 153 21.36 0.37 8.71
C LEU A 153 20.80 -0.06 10.06
N GLU A 154 21.62 -0.67 10.93
CA GLU A 154 21.22 -1.00 12.28
C GLU A 154 20.77 0.22 13.10
N ARG A 155 21.49 1.34 12.99
CA ARG A 155 21.10 2.60 13.67
C ARG A 155 19.74 3.08 13.19
N ARG A 156 19.48 3.03 11.88
CA ARG A 156 18.17 3.38 11.30
C ARG A 156 17.07 2.43 11.80
N VAL A 157 17.30 1.12 11.79
CA VAL A 157 16.36 0.11 12.31
C VAL A 157 16.05 0.35 13.79
N ARG A 158 17.06 0.61 14.63
CA ARG A 158 16.87 0.96 16.05
C ARG A 158 16.07 2.25 16.23
N ALA A 159 16.29 3.26 15.38
CA ALA A 159 15.52 4.50 15.40
C ALA A 159 14.05 4.27 15.02
N LEU A 160 13.79 3.45 14.00
CA LEU A 160 12.44 3.07 13.57
C LEU A 160 11.69 2.29 14.66
N LYS A 161 12.33 1.33 15.33
CA LYS A 161 11.74 0.63 16.51
C LYS A 161 11.30 1.60 17.60
N ARG A 162 12.14 2.61 17.92
CA ARG A 162 11.78 3.64 18.89
C ARG A 162 10.63 4.52 18.42
N ARG A 163 10.59 4.87 17.12
CA ARG A 163 9.49 5.64 16.53
C ARG A 163 8.17 4.88 16.59
N LEU A 164 8.17 3.60 16.21
CA LEU A 164 7.01 2.71 16.30
C LEU A 164 6.46 2.64 17.72
N LYS A 165 7.32 2.40 18.72
CA LYS A 165 6.90 2.34 20.12
C LYS A 165 6.26 3.65 20.61
N ARG A 166 6.74 4.81 20.15
CA ARG A 166 6.13 6.11 20.48
C ARG A 166 4.76 6.30 19.81
N LEU A 167 4.64 5.95 18.54
CA LEU A 167 3.38 6.07 17.81
C LEU A 167 2.30 5.15 18.41
N GLN A 168 2.68 3.94 18.82
CA GLN A 168 1.77 2.99 19.48
C GLN A 168 1.18 3.50 20.80
N GLN A 169 1.85 4.40 21.53
CA GLN A 169 1.37 4.87 22.85
C GLN A 169 0.05 5.65 22.79
N GLY A 170 -0.31 6.19 21.62
CA GLY A 170 -1.56 6.92 21.40
C GLY A 170 -2.53 6.22 20.45
N MET A 171 -2.38 4.90 20.25
CA MET A 171 -3.24 4.10 19.37
C MET A 171 -3.97 3.04 20.19
N ASP A 172 -5.26 2.85 19.91
CA ASP A 172 -6.02 1.75 20.48
C ASP A 172 -5.81 0.45 19.68
N ILE A 173 -6.43 -0.64 20.14
CA ILE A 173 -6.31 -1.96 19.48
C ILE A 173 -6.94 -1.93 18.08
N ASP A 174 -8.02 -1.16 17.89
CA ASP A 174 -8.72 -1.07 16.62
C ASP A 174 -7.90 -0.28 15.59
N ASP A 175 -7.15 0.73 16.03
CA ASP A 175 -6.18 1.47 15.22
C ASP A 175 -5.04 0.58 14.74
N ILE A 176 -4.49 -0.23 15.65
CA ILE A 176 -3.44 -1.18 15.29
C ILE A 176 -3.98 -2.21 14.30
N ARG A 177 -5.19 -2.74 14.52
CA ARG A 177 -5.83 -3.69 13.60
C ARG A 177 -6.04 -3.07 12.22
N ALA A 178 -6.60 -1.86 12.15
CA ALA A 178 -6.83 -1.15 10.89
C ALA A 178 -5.54 -1.02 10.06
N VAL A 179 -4.42 -0.66 10.70
CA VAL A 179 -3.12 -0.54 10.01
C VAL A 179 -2.59 -1.91 9.55
N LEU A 180 -2.75 -2.97 10.34
CA LEU A 180 -2.30 -4.31 9.94
C LEU A 180 -3.13 -4.85 8.77
N ASP A 181 -4.44 -4.60 8.77
CA ASP A 181 -5.33 -4.98 7.68
C ASP A 181 -4.96 -4.23 6.39
N SER A 182 -4.70 -2.92 6.47
CA SER A 182 -4.32 -2.10 5.31
C SER A 182 -2.99 -2.56 4.68
N ILE A 183 -1.98 -2.89 5.50
CA ILE A 183 -0.70 -3.43 5.01
C ILE A 183 -0.89 -4.78 4.33
N SER A 184 -1.82 -5.60 4.83
CA SER A 184 -2.10 -6.92 4.26
C SER A 184 -2.81 -6.83 2.90
N GLN A 185 -3.67 -5.81 2.72
CA GLN A 185 -4.39 -5.57 1.47
C GLN A 185 -3.50 -4.97 0.37
N ASP A 186 -2.53 -4.11 0.72
CA ASP A 186 -1.52 -3.59 -0.23
C ASP A 186 -0.67 -4.68 -0.86
N ARG A 187 -0.54 -5.82 -0.18
CA ARG A 187 0.12 -7.01 -0.71
C ARG A 187 -0.80 -7.72 -1.72
N LYS A 188 -1.33 -6.97 -2.70
CA LYS A 188 -1.89 -7.58 -3.90
C LYS A 188 -0.83 -8.52 -4.46
N PRO A 189 -1.16 -9.80 -4.74
CA PRO A 189 -0.23 -10.66 -5.46
C PRO A 189 0.20 -9.91 -6.71
N GLU A 190 1.51 -9.95 -7.03
CA GLU A 190 2.00 -9.45 -8.31
C GLU A 190 1.03 -9.92 -9.40
N PRO A 191 0.58 -9.03 -10.31
CA PRO A 191 -0.33 -9.42 -11.37
C PRO A 191 0.29 -10.65 -12.01
N GLU A 192 -0.44 -11.76 -11.98
CA GLU A 192 -0.01 -12.99 -12.61
C GLU A 192 0.47 -12.61 -14.00
N SER A 193 1.76 -12.78 -14.26
CA SER A 193 2.28 -12.46 -15.57
C SER A 193 1.48 -13.31 -16.56
N ASP A 194 0.82 -12.63 -17.48
CA ASP A 194 0.37 -13.17 -18.77
C ASP A 194 1.62 -13.46 -19.64
N ASP A 195 2.69 -13.95 -19.01
CA ASP A 195 3.82 -14.53 -19.70
C ASP A 195 3.28 -15.87 -20.21
N GLU A 196 3.01 -15.87 -21.52
CA GLU A 196 2.49 -16.98 -22.27
C GLU A 196 3.08 -18.30 -21.76
N SER A 197 2.24 -19.33 -21.64
CA SER A 197 2.59 -20.66 -21.13
C SER A 197 3.57 -21.44 -22.02
N LYS A 198 4.58 -20.78 -22.61
CA LYS A 198 5.58 -21.34 -23.51
C LYS A 198 6.33 -22.52 -22.90
N TYR A 199 6.37 -22.61 -21.56
CA TYR A 199 7.10 -23.64 -20.82
C TYR A 199 6.20 -24.68 -20.15
N ALA A 200 4.88 -24.61 -20.32
CA ALA A 200 4.00 -25.64 -19.77
C ALA A 200 4.25 -27.00 -20.48
N PRO A 201 4.50 -28.09 -19.74
CA PRO A 201 4.64 -29.42 -20.33
C PRO A 201 3.39 -29.87 -21.10
N ASP A 202 3.55 -30.60 -22.20
CA ASP A 202 2.42 -31.14 -22.98
C ASP A 202 1.66 -32.28 -22.29
N LYS A 203 2.22 -32.85 -21.21
CA LYS A 203 1.61 -33.96 -20.46
C LYS A 203 2.16 -34.06 -19.04
N CYS A 204 1.34 -34.64 -18.16
CA CYS A 204 1.76 -35.02 -16.82
C CYS A 204 2.80 -36.15 -16.86
N VAL A 205 3.96 -35.98 -16.23
CA VAL A 205 5.01 -37.02 -16.13
C VAL A 205 4.54 -38.28 -15.39
N ASN A 206 3.62 -38.13 -14.43
CA ASN A 206 3.15 -39.24 -13.61
C ASN A 206 2.05 -40.07 -14.30
N CYS A 207 0.98 -39.44 -14.76
CA CYS A 207 -0.18 -40.16 -15.32
C CYS A 207 -0.31 -40.07 -16.84
N SER A 208 0.63 -39.42 -17.53
CA SER A 208 0.65 -39.24 -18.99
C SER A 208 -0.59 -38.54 -19.59
N ARG A 209 -1.43 -37.91 -18.76
CA ARG A 209 -2.57 -37.11 -19.23
C ARG A 209 -2.06 -35.92 -20.04
N GLN A 210 -2.62 -35.74 -21.25
CA GLN A 210 -2.31 -34.60 -22.12
C GLN A 210 -2.81 -33.30 -21.51
N TRP A 211 -2.00 -32.26 -21.66
CA TRP A 211 -2.27 -30.90 -21.20
C TRP A 211 -2.54 -29.98 -22.40
N GLY A 212 -3.48 -29.04 -22.24
CA GLY A 212 -3.85 -28.08 -23.30
C GLY A 212 -3.04 -26.77 -23.26
N VAL A 213 -2.98 -26.03 -24.38
CA VAL A 213 -2.20 -24.78 -24.55
C VAL A 213 -3.11 -23.52 -24.54
N GLY A 214 -2.66 -22.39 -23.95
CA GLY A 214 -3.35 -21.07 -23.93
C GLY A 214 -3.51 -20.45 -22.52
N PRO A 215 -4.30 -19.38 -22.32
CA PRO A 215 -4.35 -18.65 -21.04
C PRO A 215 -5.28 -19.29 -19.99
N GLY A 216 -4.96 -19.10 -18.71
CA GLY A 216 -5.88 -19.25 -17.58
C GLY A 216 -6.06 -20.66 -16.96
N ASP A 217 -6.84 -20.69 -15.88
CA ASP A 217 -7.18 -21.87 -15.06
C ASP A 217 -8.39 -22.63 -15.65
N ASP A 218 -8.35 -22.95 -16.96
CA ASP A 218 -9.40 -23.72 -17.61
C ASP A 218 -9.37 -25.20 -17.16
N PRO A 219 -10.44 -25.71 -16.50
CA PRO A 219 -10.50 -27.09 -16.01
C PRO A 219 -10.33 -28.16 -17.11
N SER A 220 -10.56 -27.79 -18.37
CA SER A 220 -10.45 -28.70 -19.52
C SER A 220 -9.00 -29.12 -19.84
N ARG A 221 -8.00 -28.42 -19.29
CA ARG A 221 -6.58 -28.55 -19.67
C ARG A 221 -5.79 -29.63 -18.96
N GLY A 222 -6.35 -30.30 -17.95
CA GLY A 222 -5.64 -31.38 -17.26
C GLY A 222 -4.59 -30.94 -16.21
N TYR A 223 -4.39 -29.64 -16.00
CA TYR A 223 -3.53 -29.06 -14.94
C TYR A 223 -4.07 -27.75 -14.36
N LYS A 224 -3.56 -27.38 -13.18
CA LYS A 224 -3.74 -26.08 -12.50
C LYS A 224 -2.37 -25.43 -12.30
N ARG A 225 -2.20 -24.15 -12.64
CA ARG A 225 -0.94 -23.43 -12.40
C ARG A 225 -0.84 -23.05 -10.92
N LEU A 226 0.31 -23.31 -10.30
CA LEU A 226 0.61 -22.92 -8.91
C LEU A 226 1.68 -21.82 -8.83
N GLY A 227 2.43 -21.61 -9.92
CA GLY A 227 3.45 -20.57 -10.08
C GLY A 227 4.07 -20.63 -11.49
N SER A 228 5.00 -19.73 -11.81
CA SER A 228 5.53 -19.55 -13.18
C SER A 228 6.11 -20.81 -13.83
N TYR A 229 6.62 -21.74 -13.02
CA TYR A 229 7.13 -23.04 -13.50
C TYR A 229 6.62 -24.23 -12.67
N VAL A 230 5.45 -24.09 -12.04
CA VAL A 230 4.88 -25.11 -11.16
C VAL A 230 3.43 -25.40 -11.55
N TRP A 231 3.15 -26.65 -11.89
CA TRP A 231 1.81 -27.10 -12.32
C TRP A 231 1.36 -28.33 -11.55
N ARG A 232 0.07 -28.40 -11.20
CA ARG A 232 -0.56 -29.54 -10.55
C ARG A 232 -1.50 -30.25 -11.51
N CYS A 233 -1.30 -31.54 -11.75
CA CYS A 233 -2.20 -32.33 -12.59
C CYS A 233 -3.60 -32.43 -11.95
N THR A 234 -4.66 -32.11 -12.69
CA THR A 234 -6.04 -32.26 -12.19
C THR A 234 -6.52 -33.71 -12.17
N GLY A 235 -5.85 -34.61 -12.90
CA GLY A 235 -6.18 -36.03 -12.92
C GLY A 235 -5.59 -36.85 -11.77
N CYS A 236 -4.29 -36.69 -11.49
CA CYS A 236 -3.59 -37.49 -10.47
C CYS A 236 -3.05 -36.68 -9.29
N GLY A 237 -3.21 -35.35 -9.31
CA GLY A 237 -2.72 -34.46 -8.25
C GLY A 237 -1.21 -34.23 -8.22
N HIS A 238 -0.42 -34.89 -9.08
CA HIS A 238 1.03 -34.75 -9.15
C HIS A 238 1.43 -33.29 -9.44
N VAL A 239 2.41 -32.79 -8.70
CA VAL A 239 2.97 -31.45 -8.89
C VAL A 239 4.28 -31.60 -9.67
N GLN A 240 4.33 -30.95 -10.82
CA GLN A 240 5.48 -30.92 -11.70
C GLN A 240 6.09 -29.52 -11.67
N MET A 241 7.41 -29.46 -11.49
CA MET A 241 8.19 -28.22 -11.46
C MET A 241 9.22 -28.25 -12.59
N GLN A 242 9.38 -27.13 -13.30
CA GLN A 242 10.53 -26.91 -14.18
C GLN A 242 11.42 -25.83 -13.58
N THR A 243 12.73 -25.94 -13.79
CA THR A 243 13.67 -24.87 -13.48
C THR A 243 13.57 -23.76 -14.52
N ASP A 244 13.56 -22.52 -14.05
CA ASP A 244 13.64 -21.31 -14.88
C ASP A 244 14.81 -21.43 -15.87
N PRO A 245 14.59 -21.25 -17.20
CA PRO A 245 15.65 -21.26 -18.20
C PRO A 245 16.79 -20.26 -17.91
N SER A 246 16.51 -19.19 -17.17
CA SER A 246 17.46 -18.16 -16.74
C SER A 246 18.51 -18.67 -15.73
N HIS A 247 18.26 -19.84 -15.11
CA HIS A 247 19.14 -20.46 -14.10
C HIS A 247 19.90 -21.70 -14.61
N GLN A 248 20.07 -21.90 -15.93
CA GLN A 248 20.83 -23.03 -16.50
C GLN A 248 22.36 -23.02 -16.26
N ARG A 249 22.89 -22.24 -15.30
CA ARG A 249 24.29 -22.33 -14.89
C ARG A 249 24.44 -22.82 -13.46
N LEU A 250 24.16 -24.09 -13.25
CA LEU A 250 24.86 -24.87 -12.23
C LEU A 250 25.55 -26.03 -12.97
N ALA A 251 26.88 -25.92 -13.09
CA ALA A 251 27.71 -26.98 -13.64
C ALA A 251 27.53 -28.25 -12.77
N PRO A 252 27.56 -29.46 -13.37
CA PRO A 252 27.48 -30.69 -12.60
C PRO A 252 28.75 -30.85 -11.75
N TYR A 253 28.56 -30.99 -10.44
CA TYR A 253 29.61 -31.38 -9.50
C TYR A 253 30.05 -32.82 -9.82
N ARG A 254 31.36 -33.04 -9.98
CA ARG A 254 31.98 -34.37 -10.05
C ARG A 254 32.21 -34.91 -8.65
#